data_AF-A0A8S2ZFQ4-F1
#
_entry.id   AF-A0A8S2ZFQ4-F1
#
_cell.length_a   1.000
_cell.length_b   1.000
_cell.length_c   1.000
_cell.angle_alpha   90.00
_cell.angle_beta   90.00
_cell.angle_gamma   90.00
#
_symmetry.space_group_name_H-M   'P 1'
#
loop_
_entity.id
_entity.type
_entity.pdbx_description
1 polymer ?
#
loop_
_entity_poly.entity_id
_entity_poly.type
_entity_poly.pdbx_seq_one_letter_code
_entity_poly.pdbx_strand_id
1 'polypeptide(L)' 'IPFKYRVEKGRAYLYCSCGWANTQPFCDGMCKHVWGHHDVRLNPKFRPIKYIAEETKDVWWCN' A
#
# COMPACT_ATOMS: atom_id res chain seq x y z
N ILE A 1 13.77 -3.43 -3.51
CA ILE A 1 14.41 -2.22 -2.95
C ILE A 1 13.31 -1.45 -2.22
N PRO A 2 13.50 -0.99 -0.98
CA PRO A 2 12.45 -0.30 -0.24
C PRO A 2 12.14 1.08 -0.84
N PHE A 3 10.90 1.52 -0.72
CA PHE A 3 10.48 2.85 -1.19
C PHE A 3 10.59 3.87 -0.06
N LYS A 4 11.37 4.93 -0.26
CA LYS A 4 11.41 6.06 0.66
C LYS A 4 10.29 7.04 0.31
N TYR A 5 9.44 7.36 1.29
CA TYR A 5 8.39 8.37 1.12
C TYR A 5 8.28 9.25 2.36
N ARG A 6 8.13 10.57 2.16
CA ARG A 6 7.94 11.52 3.26
C ARG A 6 6.46 11.62 3.60
N VAL A 7 6.08 11.11 4.76
CA VAL A 7 4.71 11.14 5.24
C VAL A 7 4.41 12.44 5.98
N GLU A 8 3.14 12.84 6.00
CA GLU A 8 2.63 14.03 6.67
C GLU A 8 1.81 13.64 7.90
N LYS A 9 2.08 14.29 9.03
CA LYS A 9 1.34 14.06 10.29
C LYS A 9 -0.17 14.16 10.09
N GLY A 10 -0.90 13.20 10.64
CA GLY A 10 -2.36 13.09 10.60
C GLY A 10 -2.92 12.52 9.30
N ARG A 11 -2.10 12.34 8.26
CA ARG A 11 -2.55 11.81 6.97
C ARG A 11 -2.60 10.29 7.00
N ALA A 12 -3.66 9.74 6.40
CA ALA A 12 -3.81 8.32 6.19
C ALA A 12 -3.26 7.91 4.82
N TYR A 13 -2.48 6.84 4.82
CA TYR A 13 -1.87 6.23 3.64
C TYR A 13 -2.35 4.80 3.52
N LEU A 14 -2.64 4.37 2.29
CA LEU A 14 -2.99 2.98 1.99
C LEU A 14 -1.78 2.31 1.38
N TYR A 15 -1.04 1.55 2.18
CA TYR A 15 0.14 0.84 1.74
C TYR A 15 -0.23 -0.41 0.95
N CYS A 16 0.45 -0.64 -0.17
CA CYS A 16 0.27 -1.82 -1.00
C CYS A 16 1.00 -3.02 -0.38
N SER A 17 0.27 -4.07 -0.02
CA SER A 17 0.84 -5.34 0.46
C SER A 17 0.91 -6.43 -0.62
N CYS A 18 0.35 -6.18 -1.81
CA CYS A 18 0.20 -7.18 -2.86
C CYS A 18 1.24 -7.08 -3.99
N GLY A 19 2.05 -6.02 -4.03
CA GLY A 19 3.10 -5.82 -5.03
C GLY A 19 2.62 -5.31 -6.40
N TRP A 20 1.32 -5.38 -6.71
CA TRP A 20 0.78 -5.10 -8.06
C TRP A 20 0.48 -3.63 -8.36
N ALA A 21 0.60 -2.73 -7.39
CA ALA A 21 0.30 -1.32 -7.63
C ALA A 21 1.28 -0.71 -8.63
N ASN A 22 0.79 0.12 -9.54
CA ASN A 22 1.61 0.96 -10.40
C ASN A 22 2.14 2.19 -9.64
N THR A 23 1.49 2.56 -8.54
CA THR A 23 1.84 3.71 -7.68
C THR A 23 2.54 3.31 -6.39
N GLN A 24 3.39 2.27 -6.43
CA GLN A 24 4.15 1.84 -5.25
C GLN A 24 4.84 3.05 -4.58
N PRO A 25 4.84 3.13 -3.25
CA PRO A 25 4.44 2.10 -2.27
C PRO A 25 2.94 2.04 -1.95
N PHE A 26 2.11 2.90 -2.54
CA PHE A 26 0.70 3.02 -2.17
C PHE A 26 -0.23 2.21 -3.08
N CYS A 27 -1.34 1.76 -2.51
CA CYS A 27 -2.34 0.97 -3.20
C CYS A 27 -3.19 1.84 -4.12
N ASP A 28 -3.26 1.44 -5.39
CA ASP A 28 -4.12 1.99 -6.45
C ASP A 28 -5.28 1.04 -6.82
N GLY A 29 -5.36 -0.13 -6.18
CA GLY A 29 -6.39 -1.13 -6.44
C GLY A 29 -6.14 -2.03 -7.66
N MET A 30 -4.94 -1.99 -8.27
CA MET A 30 -4.59 -2.83 -9.43
C MET A 30 -4.84 -4.32 -9.20
N CYS A 31 -4.72 -4.82 -7.97
CA CYS A 31 -5.01 -6.21 -7.62
C CYS A 31 -6.42 -6.69 -8.00
N LYS A 32 -7.41 -5.80 -8.15
CA LYS A 32 -8.76 -6.17 -8.63
C LYS A 32 -8.80 -6.55 -10.11
N HIS A 33 -7.84 -6.06 -10.88
CA HIS A 33 -7.73 -6.27 -12.33
C HIS A 33 -6.77 -7.41 -12.70
N VAL A 34 -6.05 -7.97 -11.73
CA VAL A 34 -5.14 -9.10 -11.95
C VAL A 34 -5.91 -10.42 -12.01
N TRP A 35 -5.76 -11.15 -13.13
CA TRP A 35 -6.44 -12.43 -13.34
C TRP A 35 -5.97 -13.50 -12.32
N GLY A 36 -6.89 -14.21 -11.69
CA GLY A 36 -6.63 -15.15 -10.59
C GLY A 36 -6.57 -14.55 -9.17
N HIS A 37 -6.52 -13.22 -9.04
CA HIS A 37 -6.49 -12.50 -7.75
C HIS A 37 -7.68 -11.53 -7.57
N HIS A 38 -8.73 -11.71 -8.38
CA HIS A 38 -9.86 -10.81 -8.57
C HIS A 38 -10.62 -10.39 -7.30
N ASP A 39 -10.42 -11.08 -6.19
CA ASP A 39 -11.09 -10.74 -4.96
C ASP A 39 -10.13 -10.65 -3.77
N VAL A 40 -9.75 -9.41 -3.45
CA VAL A 40 -9.17 -9.04 -2.14
C VAL A 40 -10.04 -9.46 -0.95
N ARG A 41 -11.31 -9.86 -1.16
CA ARG A 41 -12.13 -10.50 -0.12
C ARG A 41 -11.71 -11.94 0.13
N LEU A 42 -11.28 -12.67 -0.89
CA LEU A 42 -10.87 -14.08 -0.80
C LEU A 42 -9.48 -14.25 -0.17
N ASN A 43 -8.60 -13.26 -0.31
CA ASN A 43 -7.29 -13.28 0.34
C ASN A 43 -7.01 -11.97 1.09
N PRO A 44 -7.16 -11.98 2.43
CA PRO A 44 -6.88 -10.82 3.28
C PRO A 44 -5.45 -10.26 3.14
N LYS A 45 -4.47 -11.08 2.71
CA LYS A 45 -3.08 -10.64 2.51
C LYS A 45 -2.95 -9.57 1.42
N PHE A 46 -3.87 -9.52 0.46
CA PHE A 46 -3.86 -8.54 -0.62
C PHE A 46 -4.65 -7.26 -0.30
N ARG A 47 -5.17 -7.13 0.92
CA ARG A 47 -5.83 -5.90 1.37
C ARG A 47 -4.79 -4.85 1.72
N PRO A 48 -4.97 -3.60 1.28
CA PRO A 48 -4.04 -2.54 1.63
C PRO A 48 -4.02 -2.31 3.13
N ILE A 49 -2.84 -1.98 3.65
CA ILE A 49 -2.64 -1.69 5.07
C ILE A 49 -2.83 -0.20 5.26
N LYS A 50 -3.78 0.19 6.11
CA LYS A 50 -3.98 1.59 6.49
C LYS A 50 -2.90 1.99 7.49
N TYR A 51 -2.07 2.95 7.10
CA TYR A 51 -1.07 3.58 7.95
C TYR A 51 -1.50 5.02 8.20
N ILE A 52 -1.52 5.43 9.47
CA ILE A 52 -1.77 6.82 9.87
C ILE A 52 -0.45 7.39 10.37
N ALA A 53 0.04 8.45 9.73
CA ALA A 53 1.29 9.06 10.11
C ALA A 53 1.10 9.90 11.40
N GLU A 54 1.76 9.51 12.48
CA GLU A 54 1.71 10.27 13.74
C GLU A 54 2.59 11.53 13.73
N GLU A 55 3.56 11.56 12.80
CA GLU A 55 4.52 12.64 12.63
C GLU A 55 4.96 12.76 11.17
N THR A 56 5.45 13.95 10.80
CA THR A 56 5.96 14.23 9.45
C THR A 56 7.42 13.76 9.36
N LYS A 57 7.66 12.60 8.75
CA LYS A 57 8.99 12.00 8.64
C LYS A 57 9.18 11.20 7.35
N ASP A 58 10.42 10.82 7.09
CA ASP A 58 10.72 9.88 6.02
C ASP A 58 10.49 8.44 6.53
N VAL A 59 9.67 7.68 5.80
CA VAL A 59 9.35 6.28 6.10
C VAL A 59 9.82 5.42 4.93
N TRP A 60 10.37 4.25 5.28
CA TRP A 60 10.77 3.24 4.33
C TRP A 60 9.72 2.14 4.27
N TRP A 61 9.17 1.91 3.09
CA TRP A 61 8.14 0.93 2.84
C TRP A 61 8.74 -0.32 2.19
N CYS A 62 8.28 -1.50 2.61
CA CYS A 62 8.71 -2.77 2.03
C CYS A 62 8.25 -2.87 0.56
N ASN A 63 8.93 -3.71 -0.21
CA ASN A 63 8.48 -4.15 -1.53
C ASN A 63 7.90 -5.56 -1.41
#